data_AF-A0A7J4SZM0-F1
#
_entry.id   AF-A0A7J4SZM0-F1
#
_cell.length_a   1.000
_cell.length_b   1.000
_cell.length_c   1.000
_cell.angle_alpha   90.00
_cell.angle_beta   90.00
_cell.angle_gamma   90.00
#
_symmetry.space_group_name_H-M   'P 1'
#
loop_
_entity.id
_entity.type
_entity.pdbx_description
1 polymer ?
#
loop_
_entity_poly.entity_id
_entity_poly.type
_entity_poly.pdbx_seq_one_letter_code
_entity_poly.pdbx_strand_id
1 'polypeptide(L)'
;MEPTSDNQLLDEIPEATLLSHNDSIRPIIGIFLSIIVILATGYLIALVIEDNPFGVRPTSEALQAQSVYQDLVQIDEISGDGTGVKVCIVDSGIDTSHPDLSGVNLVAWQDFVGNQDTPYDDQG
;
A
#
# COMPACT_ATOMS: atom_id res chain seq x y z
N MET A 1 33.92 -59.99 -55.17
CA MET A 1 35.04 -59.55 -54.31
C MET A 1 34.88 -58.05 -54.20
N GLU A 2 34.01 -57.59 -53.29
CA GLU A 2 34.31 -57.15 -51.90
C GLU A 2 35.00 -55.78 -51.86
N PRO A 3 34.78 -54.93 -50.85
CA PRO A 3 33.54 -54.17 -50.63
C PRO A 3 33.80 -52.65 -50.42
N THR A 4 32.70 -51.89 -50.39
CA THR A 4 32.57 -50.49 -49.96
C THR A 4 33.04 -50.25 -48.52
N SER A 5 33.65 -49.10 -48.24
CA SER A 5 33.77 -48.56 -46.88
C SER A 5 33.71 -47.03 -46.88
N ASP A 6 32.48 -46.49 -46.87
CA ASP A 6 32.21 -45.14 -46.41
C ASP A 6 32.46 -45.09 -44.90
N ASN A 7 33.66 -44.71 -44.48
CA ASN A 7 33.89 -44.33 -43.09
C ASN A 7 33.71 -42.82 -42.98
N GLN A 8 32.46 -42.45 -42.71
CA GLN A 8 32.09 -41.14 -42.24
C GLN A 8 32.95 -40.77 -41.02
N LEU A 9 33.52 -39.57 -41.08
CA LEU A 9 33.97 -38.78 -39.94
C LEU A 9 32.76 -38.60 -39.01
N LEU A 10 32.62 -39.46 -38.00
CA LEU A 10 31.76 -39.20 -36.87
C LEU A 10 32.45 -38.11 -36.05
N ASP A 11 31.94 -36.89 -36.18
CA ASP A 11 32.27 -35.76 -35.30
C ASP A 11 32.02 -36.24 -33.86
N GLU A 12 33.09 -36.34 -33.06
CA GLU A 12 32.99 -36.72 -31.65
C GLU A 12 32.14 -35.67 -30.95
N ILE A 13 30.92 -36.07 -30.55
CA ILE A 13 30.07 -35.22 -29.72
C ILE A 13 30.84 -35.01 -28.40
N PRO A 14 31.17 -33.77 -28.00
CA PRO A 14 31.87 -33.54 -26.74
C PRO A 14 31.06 -34.17 -25.60
N GLU A 15 31.67 -35.06 -24.83
CA GLU A 15 31.03 -35.69 -23.68
C GLU A 15 30.42 -34.59 -22.80
N ALA A 16 29.11 -34.64 -22.63
CA ALA A 16 28.42 -33.77 -21.70
C ALA A 16 28.95 -34.07 -20.30
N THR A 17 29.68 -33.11 -19.72
CA THR A 17 30.09 -33.15 -18.32
C THR A 17 28.83 -33.11 -17.47
N LEU A 18 28.43 -34.26 -16.93
CA LEU A 18 27.36 -34.32 -15.93
C LEU A 18 27.83 -33.53 -14.71
N LEU A 19 27.19 -32.38 -14.47
CA LEU A 19 27.32 -31.65 -13.21
C LEU A 19 27.14 -32.64 -12.06
N SER A 20 28.15 -32.73 -11.17
CA SER A 20 28.12 -33.70 -10.10
C SER A 20 26.87 -33.49 -9.25
N HIS A 21 26.09 -34.56 -9.13
CA HIS A 21 24.81 -34.54 -8.43
C HIS A 21 25.08 -34.46 -6.93
N ASN A 22 24.87 -33.29 -6.32
CA ASN A 22 24.96 -33.16 -4.87
C ASN A 22 23.59 -33.41 -4.24
N ASP A 23 23.34 -34.65 -3.82
CA ASP A 23 22.12 -35.09 -3.15
C ASP A 23 21.77 -34.24 -1.92
N SER A 24 22.77 -33.63 -1.29
CA SER A 24 22.59 -32.79 -0.09
C SER A 24 21.95 -31.43 -0.40
N ILE A 25 22.09 -30.93 -1.63
CA ILE A 25 21.59 -29.60 -2.04
C ILE A 25 20.10 -29.66 -2.41
N ARG A 26 19.64 -30.81 -2.91
CA ARG A 26 18.25 -31.02 -3.35
C ARG A 26 17.19 -30.70 -2.29
N PRO A 27 17.28 -31.20 -1.04
CA PRO A 27 16.29 -30.85 -0.01
C PRO A 27 16.38 -29.39 0.43
N ILE A 28 17.58 -28.80 0.42
CA ILE A 28 17.80 -27.40 0.80
C ILE A 28 17.07 -26.46 -0.17
N ILE A 29 17.24 -26.67 -1.48
CA ILE A 29 16.53 -25.88 -2.50
C ILE A 29 15.00 -26.02 -2.35
N GLY A 30 14.51 -27.24 -2.08
CA GLY A 30 13.09 -27.48 -1.86
C GLY A 30 12.54 -26.71 -0.65
N ILE A 31 13.29 -26.66 0.45
CA ILE A 31 12.91 -25.91 1.66
C ILE A 31 12.85 -24.41 1.35
N PHE A 32 13.89 -23.85 0.70
CA PHE A 32 13.91 -22.42 0.33
C PHE A 32 12.77 -22.05 -0.61
N LEU A 33 12.49 -22.87 -1.63
CA LEU A 33 11.35 -22.64 -2.53
C LEU A 33 10.02 -22.68 -1.79
N SER A 34 9.84 -23.61 -0.85
CA SER A 34 8.61 -23.67 -0.05
C SER A 34 8.44 -22.42 0.82
N ILE A 35 9.52 -21.93 1.44
CA ILE A 35 9.49 -20.71 2.25
C ILE A 35 9.11 -19.50 1.38
N ILE A 36 9.69 -19.38 0.18
CA ILE A 36 9.36 -18.31 -0.75
C ILE A 36 7.89 -18.36 -1.15
N VAL A 37 7.35 -19.55 -1.46
CA VAL A 37 5.94 -19.72 -1.84
C VAL A 37 5.01 -19.38 -0.67
N ILE A 38 5.36 -19.78 0.56
CA ILE A 38 4.57 -19.47 1.75
C ILE A 38 4.53 -17.95 1.99
N LEU A 39 5.68 -17.27 1.92
CA LEU A 39 5.76 -15.82 2.09
C LEU A 39 5.01 -15.07 0.99
N ALA A 40 5.15 -15.51 -0.28
CA ALA A 40 4.42 -14.93 -1.40
C ALA A 40 2.90 -15.10 -1.24
N THR A 41 2.45 -16.28 -0.81
CA THR A 41 1.03 -16.55 -0.57
C THR A 41 0.48 -15.69 0.58
N GLY A 42 1.24 -15.55 1.67
CA GLY A 42 0.87 -14.69 2.79
C GLY A 42 0.75 -13.21 2.39
N TYR A 43 1.67 -12.73 1.55
CA TYR A 43 1.60 -11.37 1.02
C TYR A 43 0.37 -11.16 0.12
N LEU A 44 0.04 -12.13 -0.74
CA LEU A 44 -1.17 -12.05 -1.56
C LEU A 44 -2.45 -12.08 -0.73
N ILE A 45 -2.50 -12.87 0.34
CA ILE A 45 -3.64 -12.87 1.27
C ILE A 45 -3.79 -11.49 1.93
N ALA A 46 -2.69 -10.88 2.36
CA ALA A 46 -2.72 -9.54 2.95
C ALA A 46 -3.28 -8.50 1.95
N LEU A 47 -2.89 -8.57 0.68
CA LEU A 47 -3.49 -7.71 -0.36
C LEU A 47 -4.98 -7.96 -0.54
N VAL A 48 -5.45 -9.21 -0.53
CA VAL A 48 -6.88 -9.51 -0.73
C VAL A 48 -7.76 -9.02 0.43
N ILE A 49 -7.20 -8.91 1.64
CA ILE A 49 -7.91 -8.40 2.83
C ILE A 49 -7.96 -6.87 2.84
N GLU A 50 -7.04 -6.18 2.17
CA GLU A 50 -7.12 -4.72 2.04
C GLU A 50 -8.34 -4.35 1.17
N ASP A 51 -9.17 -3.41 1.64
CA ASP A 51 -10.35 -2.93 0.90
C ASP A 51 -9.97 -2.23 -0.43
N ASN A 52 -8.69 -1.86 -0.61
CA ASN A 52 -8.16 -1.27 -1.84
C ASN A 52 -6.68 -1.64 -2.11
N PRO A 53 -6.38 -2.87 -2.59
CA PRO A 53 -5.01 -3.37 -2.74
C PRO A 53 -4.18 -2.66 -3.80
N PHE A 54 -4.83 -1.94 -4.71
CA PHE A 54 -4.19 -1.12 -5.75
C PHE A 54 -4.44 0.37 -5.51
N GLY A 55 -4.87 0.74 -4.29
CA GLY A 55 -5.09 2.11 -3.89
C GLY A 55 -3.81 2.93 -3.94
N VAL A 56 -3.97 4.23 -4.17
CA VAL A 56 -2.84 5.17 -4.08
C VAL A 56 -2.35 5.15 -2.63
N ARG A 57 -1.15 4.61 -2.42
CA ARG A 57 -0.46 4.67 -1.14
C ARG A 57 0.28 6.02 -1.05
N PRO A 58 0.15 6.76 0.06
CA PRO A 58 0.94 7.96 0.29
C PRO A 58 2.45 7.65 0.21
N THR A 59 3.24 8.63 -0.21
CA THR A 59 4.70 8.48 -0.23
C THR A 59 5.25 8.39 1.20
N SER A 60 6.46 7.87 1.35
CA SER A 60 7.14 7.84 2.65
C SER A 60 7.31 9.24 3.24
N GLU A 61 7.53 10.28 2.41
CA GLU A 61 7.61 11.65 2.91
C GLU A 61 6.26 12.14 3.43
N ALA A 62 5.15 11.82 2.75
CA ALA A 62 3.81 12.20 3.20
C ALA A 62 3.45 11.53 4.54
N LEU A 63 3.79 10.25 4.71
CA LEU A 63 3.59 9.53 5.97
C LEU A 63 4.42 10.11 7.11
N GLN A 64 5.67 10.49 6.83
CA GLN A 64 6.53 11.15 7.82
C GLN A 64 6.02 12.53 8.19
N ALA A 65 5.56 13.32 7.21
CA ALA A 65 4.96 14.62 7.48
C ALA A 65 3.72 14.45 8.38
N GLN A 66 2.86 13.48 8.07
CA GLN A 66 1.70 13.17 8.90
C GLN A 66 2.09 12.78 10.33
N SER A 67 3.09 11.92 10.52
CA SER A 67 3.51 11.53 11.87
C SER A 67 4.03 12.72 12.67
N VAL A 68 4.82 13.61 12.04
CA VAL A 68 5.29 14.85 12.68
C VAL A 68 4.12 15.75 13.05
N TYR A 69 3.13 15.91 12.16
CA TYR A 69 1.93 16.70 12.48
C TYR A 69 1.14 16.10 13.64
N GLN A 70 0.96 14.77 13.68
CA GLN A 70 0.26 14.09 14.77
C GLN A 70 0.97 14.32 16.12
N ASP A 71 2.29 14.19 16.15
CA ASP A 71 3.11 14.44 17.34
C ASP A 71 2.97 15.89 17.85
N LEU A 72 2.85 16.86 16.92
CA LEU A 72 2.70 18.28 17.27
C LEU A 72 1.32 18.62 17.83
N VAL A 73 0.27 18.01 17.28
CA VAL A 73 -1.12 18.29 17.70
C VAL A 73 -1.50 17.48 18.95
N GLN A 74 -0.73 16.45 19.31
CA GLN A 74 -0.89 15.66 20.55
C GLN A 74 -2.31 15.10 20.73
N ILE A 75 -3.02 14.80 19.64
CA ILE A 75 -4.41 14.31 19.71
C ILE A 75 -4.51 13.03 20.55
N ASP A 76 -3.46 12.21 20.51
CA ASP A 76 -3.42 10.92 21.22
C ASP A 76 -3.24 11.07 22.75
N GLU A 77 -2.79 12.23 23.24
CA GLU A 77 -2.56 12.51 24.66
C GLU A 77 -3.76 13.17 25.34
N ILE A 78 -4.75 13.62 24.56
CA ILE A 78 -5.92 14.34 25.06
C ILE A 78 -7.11 13.39 25.13
N SER A 79 -7.62 13.15 26.34
CA SER A 79 -8.91 12.46 26.51
C SER A 79 -10.08 13.45 26.35
N GLY A 80 -10.97 13.20 25.40
CA GLY A 80 -12.21 13.97 25.20
C GLY A 80 -12.56 14.15 23.72
N ASP A 81 -13.85 14.16 23.40
CA ASP A 81 -14.39 14.30 22.03
C ASP A 81 -15.05 15.67 21.78
N GLY A 82 -14.91 16.60 22.73
CA GLY A 82 -15.54 17.92 22.65
C GLY A 82 -17.04 17.92 22.97
N THR A 83 -17.63 16.82 23.45
CA THR A 83 -19.05 16.76 23.81
C THR A 83 -19.42 17.88 24.79
N GLY A 84 -20.44 18.67 24.42
CA GLY A 84 -20.93 19.80 25.22
C GLY A 84 -20.20 21.13 24.99
N VAL A 85 -19.14 21.15 24.18
CA VAL A 85 -18.44 22.37 23.79
C VAL A 85 -19.02 22.91 22.47
N LYS A 86 -19.23 24.22 22.39
CA LYS A 86 -19.58 24.91 21.13
C LYS A 86 -18.37 25.66 20.61
N VAL A 87 -18.01 25.41 19.37
CA VAL A 87 -16.89 26.07 18.68
C VAL A 87 -17.47 27.08 17.69
N CYS A 88 -16.97 28.31 17.72
CA CYS A 88 -17.29 29.35 16.74
C CYS A 88 -16.09 29.49 15.79
N ILE A 89 -16.32 29.29 14.49
CA ILE A 89 -15.30 29.43 13.45
C ILE A 89 -15.54 30.77 12.76
N VAL A 90 -14.53 31.63 12.77
CA VAL A 90 -14.54 32.92 12.08
C VAL A 90 -13.53 32.84 10.94
N ASP A 91 -14.02 32.39 9.79
CA ASP A 91 -13.22 32.14 8.58
C ASP A 91 -14.07 32.50 7.34
N SER A 92 -13.62 32.08 6.16
CA SER A 92 -14.29 32.18 4.87
C SER A 92 -15.59 31.39 4.80
N GLY A 93 -15.73 30.30 5.56
CA GLY A 93 -16.96 29.50 5.55
C GLY A 93 -16.85 28.16 6.27
N ILE A 94 -17.84 27.30 5.99
CA ILE A 94 -17.82 25.87 6.34
C ILE A 94 -18.67 25.08 5.34
N ASP A 95 -18.08 24.07 4.69
CA ASP A 95 -18.82 23.14 3.83
C ASP A 95 -19.34 21.93 4.63
N THR A 96 -20.61 22.01 5.05
CA THR A 96 -21.27 20.91 5.78
C THR A 96 -21.50 19.65 4.94
N SER A 97 -21.27 19.68 3.63
CA SER A 97 -21.35 18.50 2.76
C SER A 97 -20.06 17.67 2.73
N HIS A 98 -18.96 18.19 3.29
CA HIS A 98 -17.69 17.48 3.33
C HIS A 98 -17.78 16.17 4.15
N PRO A 99 -17.26 15.03 3.67
CA PRO A 99 -17.35 13.74 4.36
C PRO A 99 -16.87 13.74 5.82
N ASP A 100 -15.79 14.46 6.10
CA ASP A 100 -15.21 14.55 7.45
C ASP A 100 -16.10 15.35 8.44
N LEU A 101 -17.04 16.13 7.92
CA LEU A 101 -18.04 16.86 8.70
C LEU A 101 -19.39 16.14 8.73
N SER A 102 -19.45 14.90 8.24
CA SER A 102 -20.66 14.08 8.32
C SER A 102 -21.13 13.94 9.77
N GLY A 103 -22.35 14.42 10.05
CA GLY A 103 -22.94 14.39 11.38
C GLY A 103 -22.58 15.59 12.27
N VAL A 104 -21.93 16.62 11.72
CA VAL A 104 -21.69 17.88 12.45
C VAL A 104 -23.01 18.51 12.90
N ASN A 105 -23.05 19.01 14.14
CA ASN A 105 -24.19 19.74 14.68
C ASN A 105 -23.97 21.25 14.54
N LEU A 106 -24.31 21.81 13.37
CA LEU A 106 -24.22 23.24 13.14
C LEU A 106 -25.42 23.97 13.80
N VAL A 107 -25.15 24.70 14.87
CA VAL A 107 -26.19 25.36 15.69
C VAL A 107 -26.42 26.84 15.35
N ALA A 108 -25.49 27.46 14.62
CA ALA A 108 -25.57 28.86 14.21
C ALA A 108 -24.73 29.11 12.95
N TRP A 109 -25.17 30.06 12.13
CA TRP A 109 -24.47 30.52 10.93
C TRP A 109 -24.66 32.03 10.79
N GLN A 110 -23.61 32.73 10.38
CA GLN A 110 -23.66 34.13 10.00
C GLN A 110 -22.57 34.42 8.98
N ASP A 111 -22.99 34.88 7.81
CA ASP A 111 -22.10 35.40 6.78
C ASP A 111 -22.02 36.93 6.90
N PHE A 112 -20.81 37.47 7.07
CA PHE A 112 -20.55 38.91 7.13
C PHE A 112 -20.05 39.50 5.79
N VAL A 113 -19.85 38.66 4.78
CA VAL A 113 -19.30 39.03 3.46
C VAL A 113 -20.40 39.02 2.39
N GLY A 114 -21.04 37.87 2.17
CA GLY A 114 -22.08 37.67 1.15
C GLY A 114 -23.51 37.80 1.67
N ASN A 115 -23.68 37.83 2.99
CA ASN A 115 -24.97 37.81 3.68
C ASN A 115 -25.88 36.65 3.22
N GLN A 116 -25.29 35.47 2.98
CA GLN A 116 -26.01 34.24 2.67
C GLN A 116 -26.59 33.60 3.94
N ASP A 117 -27.81 33.08 3.84
CA ASP A 117 -28.49 32.42 4.97
C ASP A 117 -28.14 30.93 5.10
N THR A 118 -27.54 30.34 4.05
CA THR A 118 -27.09 28.93 4.05
C THR A 118 -25.58 28.86 4.21
N PRO A 119 -25.05 27.93 5.05
CA PRO A 119 -23.61 27.70 5.18
C PRO A 119 -22.99 27.27 3.85
N TYR A 120 -21.82 27.83 3.56
CA TYR A 120 -20.98 27.47 2.43
C TYR A 120 -19.52 27.77 2.77
N ASP A 121 -18.61 27.24 1.97
CA ASP A 121 -17.22 27.67 1.93
C ASP A 121 -16.80 27.79 0.45
N ASP A 122 -16.26 28.93 0.06
CA ASP A 122 -15.78 29.20 -1.30
C ASP A 122 -14.26 29.41 -1.37
N GLN A 123 -13.56 29.38 -0.23
CA GLN A 123 -12.10 29.40 -0.13
C GLN A 123 -11.52 28.15 0.56
N GLY A 124 -12.38 27.20 0.96
CA GLY A 124 -12.05 25.89 1.53
C GLY A 124 -12.17 24.74 0.54
#